data_AF-A0A679IWL7-F1
#
_entry.id   AF-A0A679IWL7-F1
#
_cell.length_a   1.000
_cell.length_b   1.000
_cell.length_c   1.000
_cell.angle_alpha   90.00
_cell.angle_beta   90.00
_cell.angle_gamma   90.00
#
_symmetry.space_group_name_H-M   'P 1'
#
loop_
_entity.id
_entity.type
_entity.pdbx_description
1 polymer ?
#
loop_
_entity_poly.entity_id
_entity_poly.type
_entity_poly.pdbx_seq_one_letter_code
_entity_poly.pdbx_strand_id
1 'polypeptide(L)'
;MFWGLVVFMPVGVTYLSALLLLATMLLAGGHRERYARLRTNPLWWPVMAYLAWTLIVLAVRPHYPETPSNLFHGLRIGLTMLMAMALTREEAIWALRGFLLIAALNVLLVILYYAIGFEIWSPLRAVVMEVGNKSISNALLFSVVASTAAVWGIAQIAAHKPLRAIPAFVLMLGLGLVVALPLTSRTSVLALLLVIPAVCVHQWRSHLKMLVGSLVLGAVVLGAGLYQLPPLQHKVETGVQELEEAQAGAVFKGSWVIRYYMYRDTGHMIADRPLTGWGIGGWTEQWHKRGPALFADSNMPHNDFLWVGAQGGLPALLSLLVIMVTAVWQAWKRPDIAGRYALAATLIALIASSVNSAMRDAQIGLALLWIAMVYLRLAQERLDPAPWRDVLPRRIAAHVPNPT
;
A
#
# COMPACT_ATOMS: atom_id res chain seq x y z
N MET A 1 0.16 -18.34 -8.36
CA MET A 1 0.67 -18.16 -6.97
C MET A 1 2.13 -17.69 -6.92
N PHE A 2 2.91 -17.94 -7.98
CA PHE A 2 4.24 -17.37 -8.24
C PHE A 2 4.34 -15.86 -7.99
N TRP A 3 3.31 -15.07 -8.33
CA TRP A 3 3.33 -13.61 -8.13
C TRP A 3 3.66 -13.20 -6.68
N GLY A 4 3.10 -13.90 -5.68
CA GLY A 4 3.44 -13.65 -4.28
C GLY A 4 4.93 -13.80 -3.97
N LEU A 5 5.62 -14.75 -4.60
CA LEU A 5 7.05 -15.01 -4.41
C LEU A 5 7.96 -13.94 -5.01
N VAL A 6 7.47 -13.12 -5.95
CA VAL A 6 8.31 -12.19 -6.71
C VAL A 6 7.99 -10.72 -6.47
N VAL A 7 7.14 -10.39 -5.50
CA VAL A 7 6.74 -8.98 -5.26
C VAL A 7 7.90 -8.05 -4.90
N PHE A 8 9.02 -8.60 -4.40
CA PHE A 8 10.26 -7.84 -4.14
C PHE A 8 11.21 -7.78 -5.34
N MET A 9 10.96 -8.54 -6.41
CA MET A 9 11.79 -8.56 -7.62
C MET A 9 11.55 -7.32 -8.49
N PRO A 10 12.42 -7.06 -9.49
CA PRO A 10 12.23 -5.96 -10.44
C PRO A 10 10.87 -6.02 -11.13
N VAL A 11 10.39 -4.85 -11.56
CA VAL A 11 9.03 -4.68 -12.09
C VAL A 11 8.72 -5.60 -13.28
N GLY A 12 9.68 -5.89 -14.15
CA GLY A 12 9.50 -6.82 -15.26
C GLY A 12 9.09 -8.22 -14.81
N VAL A 13 9.67 -8.73 -13.71
CA VAL A 13 9.32 -10.03 -13.13
C VAL A 13 7.91 -10.01 -12.52
N THR A 14 7.53 -8.88 -11.92
CA THR A 14 6.16 -8.71 -11.39
C THR A 14 5.12 -8.63 -12.50
N TYR A 15 5.42 -7.97 -13.63
CA TYR A 15 4.56 -7.97 -14.81
C TYR A 15 4.42 -9.37 -15.41
N LEU A 16 5.54 -10.06 -15.60
CA LEU A 16 5.52 -11.45 -16.09
C LEU A 16 4.63 -12.32 -15.20
N SER A 17 4.73 -12.17 -13.89
CA SER A 17 3.90 -12.92 -12.95
C SER A 17 2.42 -12.58 -13.00
N ALA A 18 2.08 -11.31 -13.21
CA ALA A 18 0.71 -10.87 -13.42
C ALA A 18 0.14 -11.47 -14.73
N LEU A 19 0.89 -11.42 -15.82
CA LEU A 19 0.48 -11.99 -17.11
C LEU A 19 0.33 -13.52 -17.03
N LEU A 20 1.28 -14.21 -16.40
CA LEU A 20 1.19 -15.66 -16.18
C LEU A 20 -0.01 -16.01 -15.31
N LEU A 21 -0.29 -15.24 -14.25
CA LEU A 21 -1.49 -15.47 -13.45
C LEU A 21 -2.76 -15.28 -14.29
N LEU A 22 -2.85 -14.20 -15.07
CA LEU A 22 -4.00 -13.97 -15.94
C LEU A 22 -4.19 -15.13 -16.93
N ALA A 23 -3.12 -15.56 -17.61
CA ALA A 23 -3.15 -16.70 -18.52
C ALA A 23 -3.61 -17.98 -17.81
N THR A 24 -3.06 -18.27 -16.62
CA THR A 24 -3.49 -19.46 -15.85
C THR A 24 -4.96 -19.38 -15.41
N MET A 25 -5.46 -18.20 -15.05
CA MET A 25 -6.87 -18.03 -14.70
C MET A 25 -7.81 -18.19 -15.90
N LEU A 26 -7.34 -17.84 -17.11
CA LEU A 26 -8.07 -18.06 -18.36
C LEU A 26 -8.04 -19.53 -18.79
N LEU A 27 -6.93 -20.25 -18.54
CA LEU A 27 -6.77 -21.65 -18.95
C LEU A 27 -7.33 -22.67 -17.95
N ALA A 28 -7.30 -22.38 -16.65
CA ALA A 28 -7.71 -23.32 -15.59
C ALA A 28 -9.23 -23.50 -15.47
N GLY A 29 -10.04 -22.75 -16.23
CA GLY A 29 -11.51 -22.82 -16.19
C GLY A 29 -12.13 -22.19 -14.94
N GLY A 30 -13.37 -22.61 -14.62
CA GLY A 30 -14.13 -22.07 -13.47
C GLY A 30 -14.56 -20.60 -13.62
N HIS A 31 -14.70 -20.12 -14.86
CA HIS A 31 -14.99 -18.71 -15.15
C HIS A 31 -16.31 -18.27 -14.55
N ARG A 32 -17.31 -19.16 -14.52
CA ARG A 32 -18.63 -18.86 -13.95
C ARG A 32 -18.55 -18.59 -12.45
N GLU A 33 -17.82 -19.42 -11.71
CA GLU A 33 -17.64 -19.28 -10.27
C GLU A 33 -16.79 -18.06 -9.91
N ARG A 34 -15.72 -17.80 -10.68
CA ARG A 34 -14.88 -16.60 -10.50
C ARG A 34 -15.68 -15.33 -10.79
N TYR A 35 -16.45 -15.33 -11.88
CA TYR A 35 -17.29 -14.19 -12.23
C TYR A 35 -18.40 -13.96 -11.19
N ALA A 36 -19.06 -15.02 -10.72
CA ALA A 36 -20.05 -14.91 -9.64
C ALA A 36 -19.44 -14.36 -8.34
N ARG A 37 -18.24 -14.80 -7.98
CA ARG A 37 -17.48 -14.27 -6.83
C ARG A 37 -17.13 -12.80 -7.02
N LEU A 38 -16.72 -12.39 -8.22
CA LEU A 38 -16.45 -11.00 -8.53
C LEU A 38 -17.71 -10.15 -8.42
N ARG A 39 -18.82 -10.58 -9.02
CA ARG A 39 -20.09 -9.82 -9.03
C ARG A 39 -20.71 -9.65 -7.65
N THR A 40 -20.47 -10.59 -6.75
CA THR A 40 -20.92 -10.51 -5.35
C THR A 40 -19.94 -9.72 -4.46
N ASN A 41 -18.76 -9.34 -4.97
CA ASN A 41 -17.78 -8.58 -4.21
C ASN A 41 -18.23 -7.10 -4.05
N PRO A 42 -18.17 -6.54 -2.82
CA PRO A 42 -18.48 -5.12 -2.59
C PRO A 42 -17.66 -4.13 -3.43
N LEU A 43 -16.47 -4.53 -3.88
CA LEU A 43 -15.60 -3.71 -4.73
C LEU A 43 -15.95 -3.76 -6.22
N TRP A 44 -16.87 -4.63 -6.65
CA TRP A 44 -17.23 -4.77 -8.07
C TRP A 44 -17.64 -3.44 -8.71
N TRP A 45 -18.66 -2.79 -8.14
CA TRP A 45 -19.19 -1.55 -8.72
C TRP A 45 -18.21 -0.39 -8.64
N PRO A 46 -17.50 -0.14 -7.52
CA PRO A 46 -16.44 0.86 -7.48
C PRO A 46 -15.36 0.66 -8.56
N VAL A 47 -14.88 -0.57 -8.76
CA VAL A 47 -13.86 -0.87 -9.78
C VAL A 47 -14.41 -0.71 -11.20
N MET A 48 -15.63 -1.19 -11.46
CA MET A 48 -16.27 -1.02 -12.78
C MET A 48 -16.54 0.45 -13.09
N ALA A 49 -16.97 1.26 -12.12
CA ALA A 49 -17.19 2.69 -12.29
C ALA A 49 -15.88 3.40 -12.66
N TYR A 50 -14.78 3.09 -11.96
CA TYR A 50 -13.46 3.62 -12.28
C TYR A 50 -12.98 3.25 -13.69
N LEU A 51 -13.14 1.98 -14.09
CA LEU A 51 -12.75 1.52 -15.43
C LEU A 51 -13.61 2.14 -16.52
N ALA A 52 -14.95 2.11 -16.35
CA ALA A 52 -15.88 2.72 -17.30
C ALA A 52 -15.62 4.21 -17.46
N TRP A 53 -15.40 4.93 -16.35
CA TRP A 53 -15.10 6.34 -16.39
C TRP A 53 -13.76 6.65 -17.09
N THR A 54 -12.73 5.84 -16.85
CA THR A 54 -11.45 5.93 -17.57
C THR A 54 -11.65 5.82 -19.09
N LEU A 55 -12.48 4.88 -19.55
CA LEU A 55 -12.78 4.70 -20.98
C LEU A 55 -13.64 5.84 -21.55
N ILE A 56 -14.60 6.37 -20.77
CA ILE A 56 -15.38 7.55 -21.17
C ILE A 56 -14.44 8.75 -21.37
N VAL A 57 -13.56 9.03 -20.41
CA VAL A 57 -12.57 10.11 -20.51
C VAL A 57 -11.67 9.90 -21.72
N LEU A 58 -11.20 8.67 -21.98
CA LEU A 58 -10.43 8.35 -23.18
C LEU A 58 -11.19 8.68 -24.48
N ALA A 59 -12.50 8.43 -24.52
CA ALA A 59 -13.30 8.64 -25.72
C ALA A 59 -13.61 10.13 -25.99
N VAL A 60 -13.77 10.94 -24.94
CA VAL A 60 -14.27 12.33 -25.06
C VAL A 60 -13.21 13.40 -24.91
N ARG A 61 -11.96 13.03 -24.55
CA ARG A 61 -10.87 13.97 -24.26
C ARG A 61 -9.71 13.86 -25.24
N PRO A 62 -8.93 14.94 -25.40
CA PRO A 62 -7.72 14.90 -26.20
C PRO A 62 -6.77 13.80 -25.73
N HIS A 63 -6.06 13.21 -26.69
CA HIS A 63 -4.98 12.28 -26.42
C HIS A 63 -3.65 13.03 -26.42
N TYR A 64 -2.78 12.60 -25.53
CA TYR A 64 -1.49 13.13 -25.21
C TYR A 64 -0.42 12.07 -25.52
N PRO A 65 0.86 12.44 -25.65
CA PRO A 65 1.95 11.45 -25.81
C PRO A 65 1.95 10.36 -24.73
N GLU A 66 1.56 10.74 -23.51
CA GLU A 66 1.51 9.86 -22.34
C GLU A 66 0.18 9.08 -22.21
N THR A 67 -0.80 9.27 -23.11
CA THR A 67 -2.11 8.59 -23.04
C THR A 67 -1.99 7.07 -23.00
N PRO A 68 -1.22 6.39 -23.87
CA PRO A 68 -1.15 4.94 -23.86
C PRO A 68 -0.61 4.39 -22.54
N SER A 69 0.45 4.99 -22.02
CA SER A 69 1.07 4.63 -20.75
C SER A 69 0.09 4.80 -19.58
N ASN A 70 -0.55 5.98 -19.47
CA ASN A 70 -1.47 6.25 -18.36
C ASN A 70 -2.76 5.44 -18.47
N LEU A 71 -3.24 5.14 -19.68
CA LEU A 71 -4.36 4.22 -19.90
C LEU A 71 -4.00 2.83 -19.40
N PHE A 72 -2.81 2.33 -19.76
CA PHE A 72 -2.33 1.03 -19.27
C PHE A 72 -2.23 1.00 -17.75
N HIS A 73 -1.65 2.03 -17.12
CA HIS A 73 -1.62 2.14 -15.65
C HIS A 73 -3.03 2.12 -15.05
N GLY A 74 -3.97 2.87 -15.62
CA GLY A 74 -5.36 2.92 -15.17
C GLY A 74 -6.06 1.57 -15.24
N LEU A 75 -6.01 0.90 -16.40
CA LEU A 75 -6.62 -0.43 -16.60
C LEU A 75 -5.98 -1.49 -15.71
N ARG A 76 -4.66 -1.45 -15.58
CA ARG A 76 -3.90 -2.39 -14.75
C ARG A 76 -4.26 -2.32 -13.27
N ILE A 77 -4.57 -1.13 -12.73
CA ILE A 77 -5.04 -0.98 -11.35
C ILE A 77 -6.31 -1.81 -11.14
N GLY A 78 -7.31 -1.62 -11.99
CA GLY A 78 -8.57 -2.37 -11.93
C GLY A 78 -8.35 -3.87 -12.15
N LEU A 79 -7.54 -4.24 -13.14
CA LEU A 79 -7.22 -5.65 -13.43
C LEU A 79 -6.55 -6.35 -12.25
N THR A 80 -5.60 -5.71 -11.59
CA THR A 80 -4.89 -6.27 -10.41
C THR A 80 -5.88 -6.57 -9.29
N MET A 81 -6.81 -5.66 -9.01
CA MET A 81 -7.85 -5.87 -8.00
C MET A 81 -8.80 -7.01 -8.39
N LEU A 82 -9.30 -7.02 -9.63
CA LEU A 82 -10.21 -8.06 -10.12
C LEU A 82 -9.53 -9.44 -10.07
N MET A 83 -8.28 -9.55 -10.48
CA MET A 83 -7.55 -10.82 -10.41
C MET A 83 -7.43 -11.33 -8.97
N ALA A 84 -7.09 -10.46 -8.02
CA ALA A 84 -6.97 -10.83 -6.61
C ALA A 84 -8.32 -11.27 -6.02
N MET A 85 -9.39 -10.53 -6.33
CA MET A 85 -10.74 -10.84 -5.85
C MET A 85 -11.33 -12.12 -6.48
N ALA A 86 -10.89 -12.46 -7.70
CA ALA A 86 -11.30 -13.67 -8.40
C ALA A 86 -10.56 -14.93 -7.94
N LEU A 87 -9.54 -14.83 -7.08
CA LEU A 87 -8.86 -16.00 -6.53
C LEU A 87 -9.81 -16.87 -5.69
N THR A 88 -9.62 -18.18 -5.71
CA THR A 88 -10.16 -19.09 -4.69
C THR A 88 -9.45 -18.87 -3.35
N ARG A 89 -10.00 -19.41 -2.25
CA ARG A 89 -9.33 -19.37 -0.94
C ARG A 89 -7.93 -19.99 -1.02
N GLU A 90 -7.82 -21.17 -1.62
CA GLU A 90 -6.54 -21.87 -1.76
C GLU A 90 -5.54 -21.07 -2.58
N GLU A 91 -5.98 -20.47 -3.69
CA GLU A 91 -5.13 -19.63 -4.53
C GLU A 91 -4.58 -18.42 -3.79
N ALA A 92 -5.45 -17.76 -3.01
CA ALA A 92 -5.07 -16.63 -2.16
C ALA A 92 -4.10 -17.07 -1.05
N ILE A 93 -4.31 -18.25 -0.45
CA ILE A 93 -3.41 -18.80 0.56
C ILE A 93 -2.01 -19.02 0.00
N TRP A 94 -1.81 -19.62 -1.19
CA TRP A 94 -0.42 -19.72 -1.64
C TRP A 94 0.16 -18.43 -2.19
N ALA A 95 -0.64 -17.51 -2.73
CA ALA A 95 -0.13 -16.17 -3.04
C ALA A 95 0.47 -15.54 -1.77
N LEU A 96 -0.23 -15.69 -0.64
CA LEU A 96 0.25 -15.24 0.66
C LEU A 96 1.45 -16.03 1.20
N ARG A 97 1.47 -17.37 1.07
CA ARG A 97 2.65 -18.18 1.42
C ARG A 97 3.87 -17.73 0.65
N GLY A 98 3.71 -17.48 -0.65
CA GLY A 98 4.77 -16.95 -1.50
C GLY A 98 5.29 -15.62 -0.98
N PHE A 99 4.39 -14.70 -0.66
CA PHE A 99 4.74 -13.41 -0.08
C PHE A 99 5.50 -13.52 1.24
N LEU A 100 5.02 -14.34 2.17
CA LEU A 100 5.65 -14.51 3.48
C LEU A 100 7.01 -15.20 3.36
N LEU A 101 7.15 -16.18 2.46
CA LEU A 101 8.42 -16.85 2.21
C LEU A 101 9.45 -15.86 1.67
N ILE A 102 9.13 -15.11 0.61
CA ILE A 102 10.08 -14.15 0.04
C ILE A 102 10.39 -13.01 1.02
N ALA A 103 9.42 -12.57 1.81
CA ALA A 103 9.66 -11.59 2.86
C ALA A 103 10.64 -12.11 3.92
N ALA A 104 10.48 -13.36 4.38
CA ALA A 104 11.39 -13.97 5.33
C ALA A 104 12.82 -14.10 4.77
N LEU A 105 12.96 -14.54 3.51
CA LEU A 105 14.24 -14.59 2.81
C LEU A 105 14.89 -13.20 2.68
N ASN A 106 14.09 -12.17 2.42
CA ASN A 106 14.59 -10.80 2.33
C ASN A 106 14.97 -10.22 3.70
N VAL A 107 14.28 -10.57 4.78
CA VAL A 107 14.72 -10.22 6.14
C VAL A 107 16.06 -10.88 6.44
N LEU A 108 16.22 -12.15 6.10
CA LEU A 108 17.51 -12.85 6.26
C LEU A 108 18.60 -12.19 5.42
N LEU A 109 18.29 -11.78 4.19
CA LEU A 109 19.21 -11.05 3.31
C LEU A 109 19.66 -9.72 3.95
N VAL A 110 18.72 -8.93 4.49
CA VAL A 110 19.04 -7.67 5.19
C VAL A 110 19.95 -7.94 6.38
N ILE A 111 19.62 -8.92 7.22
CA ILE A 111 20.43 -9.28 8.40
C ILE A 111 21.85 -9.69 7.96
N LEU A 112 21.96 -10.59 6.98
CA LEU A 112 23.25 -11.09 6.50
C LEU A 112 24.09 -9.97 5.89
N TYR A 113 23.47 -9.08 5.12
CA TYR A 113 24.14 -7.95 4.48
C TYR A 113 24.74 -7.01 5.52
N TYR A 114 23.98 -6.64 6.55
CA TYR A 114 24.46 -5.74 7.60
C TYR A 114 25.37 -6.42 8.63
N ALA A 115 25.32 -7.75 8.76
CA ALA A 115 26.19 -8.50 9.67
C ALA A 115 27.56 -8.82 9.07
N ILE A 116 27.61 -9.19 7.79
CA ILE A 116 28.84 -9.69 7.14
C ILE A 116 29.42 -8.70 6.13
N GLY A 117 28.57 -7.92 5.45
CA GLY A 117 28.99 -7.02 4.38
C GLY A 117 29.43 -7.79 3.13
N PHE A 118 28.56 -7.91 2.13
CA PHE A 118 28.89 -8.54 0.85
C PHE A 118 28.24 -7.79 -0.31
N GLU A 119 28.79 -7.98 -1.52
CA GLU A 119 28.23 -7.36 -2.71
C GLU A 119 26.86 -7.96 -3.05
N ILE A 120 25.85 -7.10 -3.11
CA ILE A 120 24.48 -7.52 -3.46
C ILE A 120 24.25 -7.38 -4.96
N TRP A 121 23.69 -8.45 -5.53
CA TRP A 121 23.21 -8.47 -6.90
C TRP A 121 22.26 -7.30 -7.16
N SER A 122 22.50 -6.55 -8.24
CA SER A 122 21.84 -5.26 -8.52
C SER A 122 20.31 -5.26 -8.34
N PRO A 123 19.55 -6.27 -8.81
CA PRO A 123 18.10 -6.40 -8.59
C PRO A 123 17.63 -6.42 -7.14
N LEU A 124 18.47 -6.89 -6.21
CA LEU A 124 18.15 -7.03 -4.79
C LEU A 124 18.63 -5.86 -3.94
N ARG A 125 19.39 -4.90 -4.50
CA ARG A 125 19.88 -3.73 -3.74
C ARG A 125 18.75 -2.96 -3.07
N ALA A 126 17.63 -2.79 -3.77
CA ALA A 126 16.45 -2.11 -3.25
C ALA A 126 15.80 -2.79 -2.02
N VAL A 127 16.23 -4.00 -1.64
CA VAL A 127 15.80 -4.70 -0.42
C VAL A 127 16.59 -4.23 0.79
N VAL A 128 17.85 -3.83 0.61
CA VAL A 128 18.77 -3.50 1.70
C VAL A 128 19.17 -2.02 1.76
N MET A 129 18.91 -1.24 0.71
CA MET A 129 19.28 0.18 0.65
C MET A 129 18.31 0.97 -0.23
N GLU A 130 18.33 2.29 -0.11
CA GLU A 130 17.52 3.20 -0.91
C GLU A 130 17.88 3.13 -2.40
N VAL A 131 16.92 2.74 -3.25
CA VAL A 131 17.06 2.64 -4.71
C VAL A 131 15.72 3.02 -5.35
N GLY A 132 15.55 4.33 -5.59
CA GLY A 132 14.39 4.89 -6.28
C GLY A 132 13.04 4.41 -5.72
N ASN A 133 12.04 4.24 -6.60
CA ASN A 133 10.70 3.84 -6.17
C ASN A 133 10.63 2.36 -5.73
N LYS A 134 11.64 1.55 -6.05
CA LYS A 134 11.66 0.13 -5.68
C LYS A 134 11.93 -0.07 -4.19
N SER A 135 12.83 0.70 -3.58
CA SER A 135 13.03 0.63 -2.13
C SER A 135 11.78 1.09 -1.37
N ILE A 136 11.05 2.08 -1.89
CA ILE A 136 9.74 2.50 -1.35
C ILE A 136 8.74 1.34 -1.41
N SER A 137 8.63 0.65 -2.55
CA SER A 137 7.78 -0.54 -2.67
C SER A 137 8.15 -1.61 -1.64
N ASN A 138 9.44 -1.91 -1.50
CA ASN A 138 9.89 -2.95 -0.58
C ASN A 138 9.66 -2.56 0.88
N ALA A 139 9.85 -1.30 1.24
CA ALA A 139 9.54 -0.77 2.57
C ALA A 139 8.04 -0.85 2.90
N LEU A 140 7.17 -0.59 1.92
CA LEU A 140 5.73 -0.75 2.10
C LEU A 140 5.33 -2.22 2.29
N LEU A 141 5.94 -3.13 1.54
CA LEU A 141 5.73 -4.58 1.73
C LEU A 141 6.23 -5.05 3.10
N PHE A 142 7.40 -4.59 3.56
CA PHE A 142 7.87 -4.84 4.91
C PHE A 142 6.95 -4.25 5.98
N SER A 143 6.34 -3.09 5.72
CA SER A 143 5.33 -2.52 6.61
C SER A 143 4.09 -3.39 6.72
N VAL A 144 3.66 -4.03 5.62
CA VAL A 144 2.59 -5.05 5.66
C VAL A 144 3.01 -6.21 6.56
N VAL A 145 4.21 -6.76 6.40
CA VAL A 145 4.71 -7.87 7.25
C VAL A 145 4.80 -7.47 8.72
N ALA A 146 5.35 -6.29 9.02
CA ALA A 146 5.45 -5.76 10.38
C ALA A 146 4.06 -5.57 11.01
N SER A 147 3.10 -5.03 10.26
CA SER A 147 1.72 -4.89 10.73
C SER A 147 1.03 -6.23 10.96
N THR A 148 1.28 -7.23 10.10
CA THR A 148 0.80 -8.61 10.29
C THR A 148 1.38 -9.23 11.57
N ALA A 149 2.68 -9.04 11.82
CA ALA A 149 3.31 -9.47 13.07
C ALA A 149 2.67 -8.78 14.29
N ALA A 150 2.42 -7.48 14.20
CA ALA A 150 1.77 -6.71 15.28
C ALA A 150 0.34 -7.18 15.55
N VAL A 151 -0.47 -7.40 14.51
CA VAL A 151 -1.84 -7.94 14.64
C VAL A 151 -1.82 -9.28 15.38
N TRP A 152 -0.90 -10.17 15.03
CA TRP A 152 -0.75 -11.46 15.71
C TRP A 152 -0.29 -11.29 17.16
N GLY A 153 0.72 -10.45 17.43
CA GLY A 153 1.21 -10.16 18.78
C GLY A 153 0.12 -9.58 19.68
N ILE A 154 -0.65 -8.61 19.18
CA ILE A 154 -1.82 -8.04 19.87
C ILE A 154 -2.86 -9.12 20.16
N ALA A 155 -3.12 -10.03 19.21
CA ALA A 155 -4.04 -11.14 19.43
C ALA A 155 -3.55 -12.09 20.53
N GLN A 156 -2.22 -12.34 20.65
CA GLN A 156 -1.66 -13.14 21.74
C GLN A 156 -1.79 -12.43 23.10
N ILE A 157 -1.60 -11.12 23.16
CA ILE A 157 -1.84 -10.34 24.39
C ILE A 157 -3.31 -10.46 24.81
N ALA A 158 -4.24 -10.25 23.87
CA ALA A 158 -5.67 -10.36 24.14
C ALA A 158 -6.08 -11.79 24.58
N ALA A 159 -5.36 -12.80 24.11
CA ALA A 159 -5.50 -14.20 24.54
C ALA A 159 -4.74 -14.54 25.83
N HIS A 160 -4.27 -13.54 26.59
CA HIS A 160 -3.52 -13.70 27.84
C HIS A 160 -2.23 -14.54 27.72
N LYS A 161 -1.59 -14.49 26.54
CA LYS A 161 -0.33 -15.19 26.23
C LYS A 161 0.78 -14.19 25.84
N PRO A 162 1.14 -13.23 26.71
CA PRO A 162 2.02 -12.11 26.35
C PRO A 162 3.42 -12.55 25.92
N LEU A 163 3.96 -13.63 26.50
CA LEU A 163 5.27 -14.17 26.10
C LEU A 163 5.31 -14.63 24.64
N ARG A 164 4.17 -15.10 24.09
CA ARG A 164 4.07 -15.46 22.67
C ARG A 164 4.07 -14.23 21.78
N ALA A 165 3.72 -13.04 22.29
CA ALA A 165 3.69 -11.81 21.51
C ALA A 165 5.08 -11.21 21.27
N ILE A 166 6.06 -11.50 22.14
CA ILE A 166 7.44 -10.98 22.09
C ILE A 166 8.06 -11.14 20.69
N PRO A 167 8.14 -12.35 20.08
CA PRO A 167 8.76 -12.49 18.76
C PRO A 167 8.06 -11.66 17.66
N ALA A 168 6.75 -11.44 17.78
CA ALA A 168 6.01 -10.61 16.84
C ALA A 168 6.39 -9.13 16.95
N PHE A 169 6.51 -8.61 18.18
CA PHE A 169 6.92 -7.22 18.38
C PHE A 169 8.40 -7.01 18.05
N VAL A 170 9.26 -7.99 18.31
CA VAL A 170 10.66 -7.97 17.86
C VAL A 170 10.73 -7.90 16.34
N LEU A 171 9.96 -8.73 15.63
CA LEU A 171 9.88 -8.69 14.17
C LEU A 171 9.33 -7.35 13.66
N MET A 172 8.26 -6.83 14.28
CA MET A 172 7.67 -5.54 13.93
C MET A 172 8.68 -4.39 14.10
N LEU A 173 9.37 -4.33 15.24
CA LEU A 173 10.37 -3.30 15.51
C LEU A 173 11.58 -3.43 14.60
N GLY A 174 12.08 -4.65 14.39
CA GLY A 174 13.20 -4.92 13.48
C GLY A 174 12.90 -4.48 12.05
N LEU A 175 11.73 -4.83 11.52
CA LEU A 175 11.29 -4.36 10.20
C LEU A 175 11.03 -2.85 10.16
N GLY A 176 10.49 -2.27 11.25
CA GLY A 176 10.35 -0.82 11.39
C GLY A 176 11.71 -0.10 11.28
N LEU A 177 12.76 -0.64 11.88
CA LEU A 177 14.12 -0.13 11.76
C LEU A 177 14.66 -0.26 10.33
N VAL A 178 14.45 -1.40 9.66
CA VAL A 178 14.84 -1.59 8.24
C VAL A 178 14.17 -0.55 7.34
N VAL A 179 12.88 -0.30 7.56
CA VAL A 179 12.09 0.68 6.82
C VAL A 179 12.56 2.11 7.07
N ALA A 180 12.87 2.46 8.33
CA ALA A 180 13.22 3.81 8.73
C ALA A 180 14.67 4.20 8.41
N LEU A 181 15.60 3.24 8.48
CA LEU A 181 17.04 3.48 8.40
C LEU A 181 17.60 3.08 7.01
N PRO A 182 17.82 1.79 6.68
CA PRO A 182 18.28 1.37 5.35
C PRO A 182 17.48 1.88 4.15
N LEU A 183 16.15 1.84 4.24
CA LEU A 183 15.26 2.14 3.12
C LEU A 183 14.68 3.56 3.15
N THR A 184 14.94 4.32 4.24
CA THR A 184 14.61 5.75 4.42
C THR A 184 13.17 6.14 4.01
N SER A 185 12.21 5.21 4.09
CA SER A 185 10.90 5.38 3.48
C SER A 185 9.91 6.11 4.41
N ARG A 186 9.83 7.44 4.29
CA ARG A 186 8.89 8.29 5.06
C ARG A 186 7.44 7.81 4.98
N THR A 187 7.00 7.40 3.79
CA THR A 187 5.65 6.87 3.55
C THR A 187 5.37 5.61 4.36
N SER A 188 6.34 4.69 4.41
CA SER A 188 6.21 3.42 5.12
C SER A 188 6.25 3.61 6.64
N VAL A 189 7.11 4.51 7.14
CA VAL A 189 7.13 4.92 8.55
C VAL A 189 5.78 5.53 8.95
N LEU A 190 5.26 6.47 8.15
CA LEU A 190 3.93 7.06 8.38
C LEU A 190 2.83 5.98 8.38
N ALA A 191 2.89 5.04 7.43
CA ALA A 191 1.94 3.95 7.37
C ALA A 191 1.96 3.11 8.66
N LEU A 192 3.13 2.70 9.14
CA LEU A 192 3.24 1.96 10.42
C LEU A 192 2.74 2.79 11.60
N LEU A 193 3.09 4.08 11.67
CA LEU A 193 2.68 4.97 12.75
C LEU A 193 1.16 5.10 12.85
N LEU A 194 0.44 5.10 11.73
CA LEU A 194 -1.02 5.22 11.70
C LEU A 194 -1.75 3.88 11.78
N VAL A 195 -1.20 2.84 11.15
CA VAL A 195 -1.86 1.53 11.03
C VAL A 195 -1.83 0.76 12.35
N ILE A 196 -0.74 0.82 13.12
CA ILE A 196 -0.65 0.11 14.40
C ILE A 196 -1.72 0.62 15.39
N PRO A 197 -1.88 1.94 15.63
CA PRO A 197 -3.01 2.46 16.40
C PRO A 197 -4.37 2.04 15.83
N ALA A 198 -4.57 2.10 14.50
CA ALA A 198 -5.83 1.70 13.89
C ALA A 198 -6.19 0.23 14.14
N VAL A 199 -5.19 -0.67 14.12
CA VAL A 199 -5.35 -2.08 14.49
C VAL A 199 -5.71 -2.24 15.97
N CYS A 200 -5.07 -1.49 16.87
CA CYS A 200 -5.43 -1.45 18.28
C CYS A 200 -6.88 -0.99 18.48
N VAL A 201 -7.28 0.08 17.79
CA VAL A 201 -8.67 0.58 17.81
C VAL A 201 -9.64 -0.49 17.34
N HIS A 202 -9.32 -1.20 16.26
CA HIS A 202 -10.16 -2.28 15.78
C HIS A 202 -10.27 -3.44 16.78
N GLN A 203 -9.15 -3.86 17.38
CA GLN A 203 -9.10 -4.95 18.38
C GLN A 203 -9.95 -4.64 19.62
N TRP A 204 -9.85 -3.41 20.14
CA TRP A 204 -10.49 -3.02 21.40
C TRP A 204 -11.62 -2.00 21.19
N ARG A 205 -12.30 -2.05 20.04
CA ARG A 205 -13.41 -1.14 19.70
C ARG A 205 -14.62 -1.22 20.63
N SER A 206 -14.73 -2.25 21.46
CA SER A 206 -15.72 -2.32 22.54
C SER A 206 -15.34 -1.49 23.77
N HIS A 207 -14.09 -1.05 23.88
CA HIS A 207 -13.52 -0.31 25.02
C HIS A 207 -12.87 1.01 24.59
N LEU A 208 -13.44 1.70 23.60
CA LEU A 208 -12.85 2.89 22.96
C LEU A 208 -12.43 3.99 23.93
N LYS A 209 -13.20 4.25 24.99
CA LYS A 209 -12.90 5.34 25.94
C LYS A 209 -11.54 5.13 26.62
N MET A 210 -11.29 3.93 27.13
CA MET A 210 -10.01 3.56 27.76
C MET A 210 -8.88 3.57 26.73
N LEU A 211 -9.13 2.99 25.55
CA LEU A 211 -8.12 2.88 24.51
C LEU A 211 -7.68 4.25 23.98
N VAL A 212 -8.61 5.17 23.72
CA VAL A 212 -8.28 6.54 23.27
C VAL A 212 -7.42 7.23 24.32
N GLY A 213 -7.75 7.09 25.62
CA GLY A 213 -6.90 7.58 26.70
C GLY A 213 -5.48 7.02 26.65
N SER A 214 -5.33 5.71 26.49
CA SER A 214 -4.01 5.06 26.38
C SER A 214 -3.24 5.45 25.12
N LEU A 215 -3.92 5.59 23.98
CA LEU A 215 -3.29 5.99 22.71
C LEU A 215 -2.87 7.45 22.74
N VAL A 216 -3.70 8.36 23.27
CA VAL A 216 -3.35 9.77 23.45
C VAL A 216 -2.18 9.91 24.42
N LEU A 217 -2.24 9.24 25.57
CA LEU A 217 -1.14 9.25 26.53
C LEU A 217 0.15 8.70 25.90
N GLY A 218 0.06 7.55 25.21
CA GLY A 218 1.18 6.96 24.51
C GLY A 218 1.76 7.88 23.44
N ALA A 219 0.92 8.53 22.64
CA ALA A 219 1.33 9.48 21.61
C ALA A 219 1.97 10.75 22.20
N VAL A 220 1.46 11.26 23.33
CA VAL A 220 2.05 12.41 24.03
C VAL A 220 3.40 12.03 24.62
N VAL A 221 3.54 10.88 25.27
CA VAL A 221 4.80 10.42 25.86
C VAL A 221 5.85 10.15 24.79
N LEU A 222 5.50 9.41 23.74
CA LEU A 222 6.38 9.18 22.59
C LEU A 222 6.72 10.47 21.86
N GLY A 223 5.72 11.32 21.62
CA GLY A 223 5.90 12.60 20.94
C GLY A 223 6.83 13.52 21.72
N ALA A 224 6.61 13.68 23.02
CA ALA A 224 7.48 14.46 23.90
C ALA A 224 8.90 13.87 23.93
N GLY A 225 9.05 12.56 24.10
CA GLY A 225 10.37 11.90 24.14
C GLY A 225 11.13 12.02 22.81
N LEU A 226 10.45 11.82 21.69
CA LEU A 226 11.04 11.97 20.35
C LEU A 226 11.38 13.42 20.05
N TYR A 227 10.55 14.37 20.48
CA TYR A 227 10.81 15.80 20.30
C TYR A 227 12.06 16.26 21.05
N GLN A 228 12.51 15.57 22.11
CA GLN A 228 13.77 15.89 22.78
C GLN A 228 15.01 15.50 21.95
N LEU A 229 14.87 14.82 20.80
CA LEU A 229 15.98 14.43 19.96
C LEU A 229 16.33 15.57 18.97
N PRO A 230 17.51 16.20 19.07
CA PRO A 230 17.88 17.33 18.21
C PRO A 230 17.77 17.05 16.70
N PRO A 231 18.13 15.84 16.19
CA PRO A 231 17.96 15.53 14.77
C PRO A 231 16.50 15.53 14.29
N LEU A 232 15.53 15.28 15.18
CA LEU A 232 14.12 15.31 14.82
C LEU A 232 13.59 16.75 14.82
N GLN A 233 13.95 17.55 15.83
CA GLN A 233 13.60 18.98 15.88
C GLN A 233 14.08 19.69 14.62
N HIS A 234 15.36 19.56 14.29
CA HIS A 234 15.94 20.19 13.11
C HIS A 234 15.22 19.78 11.82
N LYS A 235 14.86 18.49 11.66
CA LYS A 235 14.11 18.03 10.49
C LYS A 235 12.71 18.62 10.39
N VAL A 236 12.01 18.78 11.52
CA VAL A 236 10.68 19.40 11.55
C VAL A 236 10.79 20.88 11.21
N GLU A 237 11.72 21.59 11.84
CA GLU A 237 11.99 23.01 11.58
C GLU A 237 12.34 23.26 10.12
N THR A 238 13.27 22.48 9.55
CA THR A 238 13.61 22.56 8.12
C THR A 238 12.38 22.28 7.25
N GLY A 239 11.57 21.27 7.58
CA GLY A 239 10.36 20.97 6.80
C GLY A 239 9.33 22.09 6.82
N VAL A 240 9.16 22.77 7.97
CA VAL A 240 8.28 23.94 8.10
C VAL A 240 8.84 25.12 7.31
N GLN A 241 10.13 25.43 7.46
CA GLN A 241 10.80 26.50 6.72
C GLN A 241 10.72 26.27 5.20
N GLU A 242 10.99 25.05 4.72
CA GLU A 242 10.85 24.70 3.31
C GLU A 242 9.43 24.95 2.77
N LEU A 243 8.42 24.68 3.60
CA LEU A 243 7.01 24.87 3.23
C LEU A 243 6.64 26.36 3.20
N GLU A 244 7.09 27.13 4.18
CA GLU A 244 6.87 28.59 4.24
C GLU A 244 7.54 29.29 3.06
N GLU A 245 8.79 28.93 2.75
CA GLU A 245 9.51 29.44 1.58
C GLU A 245 8.80 29.05 0.28
N ALA A 246 8.33 27.81 0.14
CA ALA A 246 7.56 27.38 -1.02
C ALA A 246 6.23 28.13 -1.17
N GLN A 247 5.54 28.42 -0.05
CA GLN A 247 4.34 29.26 -0.06
C GLN A 247 4.63 30.70 -0.47
N ALA A 248 5.79 31.23 -0.06
CA ALA A 248 6.29 32.54 -0.49
C ALA A 248 6.80 32.58 -1.94
N GLY A 249 6.77 31.44 -2.64
CA GLY A 249 7.14 31.32 -4.06
C GLY A 249 8.57 30.88 -4.32
N ALA A 250 9.33 30.49 -3.29
CA ALA A 250 10.66 29.90 -3.48
C ALA A 250 10.55 28.55 -4.21
N VAL A 251 11.51 28.30 -5.10
CA VAL A 251 11.60 27.06 -5.88
C VAL A 251 13.01 26.52 -5.78
N PHE A 252 13.17 25.41 -5.05
CA PHE A 252 14.46 24.74 -4.88
C PHE A 252 14.25 23.24 -4.65
N LYS A 253 15.33 22.45 -4.73
CA LYS A 253 15.27 20.98 -4.62
C LYS A 253 15.03 20.52 -3.17
N GLY A 254 13.79 20.64 -2.70
CA GLY A 254 13.30 20.12 -1.43
C GLY A 254 12.14 19.14 -1.63
N SER A 255 12.08 18.07 -0.82
CA SER A 255 11.03 17.05 -0.94
C SER A 255 9.64 17.59 -0.56
N TRP A 256 9.58 18.56 0.37
CA TRP A 256 8.34 19.23 0.76
C TRP A 256 7.93 20.27 -0.28
N VAL A 257 8.90 21.04 -0.78
CA VAL A 257 8.71 22.06 -1.83
C VAL A 257 8.06 21.46 -3.08
N ILE A 258 8.62 20.38 -3.63
CA ILE A 258 8.06 19.76 -4.85
C ILE A 258 6.63 19.25 -4.62
N ARG A 259 6.34 18.64 -3.45
CA ARG A 259 5.01 18.15 -3.10
C ARG A 259 4.00 19.28 -2.96
N TYR A 260 4.41 20.41 -2.38
CA TYR A 260 3.57 21.60 -2.28
C TYR A 260 3.11 22.07 -3.66
N TYR A 261 4.03 22.30 -4.60
CA TYR A 261 3.70 22.71 -5.96
C TYR A 261 2.88 21.64 -6.69
N MET A 262 3.25 20.36 -6.58
CA MET A 262 2.47 19.25 -7.16
C MET A 262 1.03 19.26 -6.66
N TYR A 263 0.80 19.44 -5.36
CA TYR A 263 -0.55 19.38 -4.79
C TYR A 263 -1.36 20.61 -5.16
N ARG A 264 -0.77 21.80 -5.06
CA ARG A 264 -1.41 23.06 -5.43
C ARG A 264 -1.78 23.09 -6.90
N ASP A 265 -0.81 22.89 -7.79
CA ASP A 265 -1.03 23.07 -9.22
C ASP A 265 -1.85 21.94 -9.82
N THR A 266 -1.72 20.70 -9.32
CA THR A 266 -2.62 19.60 -9.71
C THR A 266 -4.03 19.82 -9.16
N GLY A 267 -4.17 20.40 -7.97
CA GLY A 267 -5.47 20.84 -7.45
C GLY A 267 -6.13 21.86 -8.38
N HIS A 268 -5.38 22.85 -8.88
CA HIS A 268 -5.88 23.79 -9.88
C HIS A 268 -6.24 23.10 -11.20
N MET A 269 -5.47 22.10 -11.65
CA MET A 269 -5.85 21.31 -12.84
C MET A 269 -7.22 20.64 -12.68
N ILE A 270 -7.52 20.11 -11.49
CA ILE A 270 -8.83 19.51 -11.17
C ILE A 270 -9.91 20.58 -11.15
N ALA A 271 -9.64 21.72 -10.50
CA ALA A 271 -10.59 22.83 -10.40
C ALA A 271 -10.97 23.40 -11.78
N ASP A 272 -10.02 23.47 -12.71
CA ASP A 272 -10.27 23.97 -14.07
C ASP A 272 -11.16 23.05 -14.91
N ARG A 273 -11.07 21.73 -14.68
CA ARG A 273 -11.83 20.71 -15.44
C ARG A 273 -12.38 19.62 -14.52
N PRO A 274 -13.36 19.94 -13.65
CA PRO A 274 -13.74 19.07 -12.54
C PRO A 274 -14.47 17.81 -12.97
N LEU A 275 -15.09 17.77 -14.16
CA LEU A 275 -15.87 16.61 -14.60
C LEU A 275 -14.97 15.58 -15.28
N THR A 276 -14.32 15.94 -16.38
CA THR A 276 -13.57 14.98 -17.21
C THR A 276 -12.06 15.11 -17.09
N GLY A 277 -11.57 16.02 -16.24
CA GLY A 277 -10.15 16.35 -16.15
C GLY A 277 -9.59 16.88 -17.46
N TRP A 278 -8.28 16.76 -17.62
CA TRP A 278 -7.57 17.17 -18.84
C TRP A 278 -7.60 16.10 -19.93
N GLY A 279 -7.79 14.83 -19.58
CA GLY A 279 -7.69 13.68 -20.45
C GLY A 279 -6.62 12.71 -19.93
N ILE A 280 -6.72 11.43 -20.30
CA ILE A 280 -5.76 10.40 -19.89
C ILE A 280 -4.38 10.75 -20.45
N GLY A 281 -3.35 10.80 -19.60
CA GLY A 281 -2.00 11.26 -19.95
C GLY A 281 -1.80 12.79 -19.93
N GLY A 282 -2.86 13.57 -19.69
CA GLY A 282 -2.78 15.04 -19.76
C GLY A 282 -2.04 15.71 -18.61
N TRP A 283 -1.78 15.00 -17.50
CA TRP A 283 -1.13 15.60 -16.32
C TRP A 283 0.25 16.16 -16.64
N THR A 284 1.11 15.42 -17.35
CA THR A 284 2.50 15.84 -17.63
C THR A 284 2.54 17.12 -18.45
N GLU A 285 1.75 17.22 -19.53
CA GLU A 285 1.70 18.43 -20.35
C GLU A 285 1.16 19.62 -19.55
N GLN A 286 0.13 19.41 -18.72
CA GLN A 286 -0.38 20.49 -17.86
C GLN A 286 0.62 20.89 -16.79
N TRP A 287 1.39 19.93 -16.25
CA TRP A 287 2.45 20.19 -15.29
C TRP A 287 3.55 21.05 -15.91
N HIS A 288 3.99 20.74 -17.14
CA HIS A 288 4.99 21.57 -17.85
C HIS A 288 4.54 23.00 -18.12
N LYS A 289 3.23 23.24 -18.27
CA LYS A 289 2.68 24.58 -18.49
C LYS A 289 2.52 25.42 -17.22
N ARG A 290 2.46 24.78 -16.05
CA ARG A 290 1.99 25.41 -14.79
C ARG A 290 2.99 25.30 -13.65
N GLY A 291 3.66 24.17 -13.56
CA GLY A 291 4.60 23.85 -12.50
C GLY A 291 5.94 24.55 -12.70
N PRO A 292 6.75 24.67 -11.65
CA PRO A 292 8.08 25.25 -11.76
C PRO A 292 8.99 24.44 -12.70
N ALA A 293 9.75 25.12 -13.56
CA ALA A 293 10.65 24.49 -14.53
C ALA A 293 11.68 23.55 -13.87
N LEU A 294 12.10 23.85 -12.63
CA LEU A 294 13.00 23.00 -11.84
C LEU A 294 12.48 21.57 -11.65
N PHE A 295 11.17 21.37 -11.72
CA PHE A 295 10.51 20.09 -11.49
C PHE A 295 9.87 19.50 -12.76
N ALA A 296 10.24 20.00 -13.94
CA ALA A 296 9.68 19.56 -15.22
C ALA A 296 9.85 18.05 -15.46
N ASP A 297 10.89 17.42 -14.93
CA ASP A 297 11.12 15.97 -15.08
C ASP A 297 10.13 15.09 -14.29
N SER A 298 9.29 15.70 -13.45
CA SER A 298 8.26 14.98 -12.72
C SER A 298 7.13 14.56 -13.66
N ASN A 299 6.68 13.32 -13.53
CA ASN A 299 5.62 12.76 -14.37
C ASN A 299 4.36 12.33 -13.59
N MET A 300 4.29 12.63 -12.28
CA MET A 300 3.12 12.42 -11.40
C MET A 300 3.13 13.37 -10.19
N PRO A 301 1.98 13.62 -9.55
CA PRO A 301 1.85 14.49 -8.39
C PRO A 301 2.16 13.82 -7.03
N HIS A 302 2.78 12.63 -7.00
CA HIS A 302 3.01 11.83 -5.77
C HIS A 302 1.75 11.63 -4.90
N ASN A 303 0.60 11.43 -5.55
CA ASN A 303 -0.69 11.13 -4.94
C ASN A 303 -1.59 10.55 -6.04
N ASP A 304 -2.05 9.31 -5.86
CA ASP A 304 -2.85 8.63 -6.90
C ASP A 304 -4.20 9.33 -7.14
N PHE A 305 -4.81 9.91 -6.10
CA PHE A 305 -6.09 10.61 -6.20
C PHE A 305 -5.97 11.91 -7.00
N LEU A 306 -4.92 12.69 -6.76
CA LEU A 306 -4.61 13.87 -7.56
C LEU A 306 -4.28 13.48 -9.01
N TRP A 307 -3.55 12.39 -9.22
CA TRP A 307 -3.20 11.90 -10.55
C TRP A 307 -4.43 11.49 -11.38
N VAL A 308 -5.33 10.65 -10.82
CA VAL A 308 -6.56 10.29 -11.54
C VAL A 308 -7.51 11.48 -11.63
N GLY A 309 -7.54 12.35 -10.62
CA GLY A 309 -8.38 13.54 -10.59
C GLY A 309 -8.02 14.53 -11.69
N ALA A 310 -6.75 14.83 -11.90
CA ALA A 310 -6.35 15.77 -12.94
C ALA A 310 -6.61 15.23 -14.36
N GLN A 311 -6.57 13.92 -14.55
CA GLN A 311 -6.80 13.30 -15.85
C GLN A 311 -8.27 13.05 -16.15
N GLY A 312 -9.04 12.61 -15.15
CA GLY A 312 -10.43 12.18 -15.31
C GLY A 312 -11.44 12.92 -14.43
N GLY A 313 -11.04 14.00 -13.77
CA GLY A 313 -11.90 14.83 -12.91
C GLY A 313 -12.27 14.17 -11.58
N LEU A 314 -13.17 14.84 -10.87
CA LEU A 314 -13.76 14.38 -9.61
C LEU A 314 -14.37 12.97 -9.71
N PRO A 315 -15.08 12.55 -10.78
CA PRO A 315 -15.60 11.19 -10.85
C PRO A 315 -14.49 10.12 -10.86
N ALA A 316 -13.36 10.36 -11.54
CA ALA A 316 -12.21 9.46 -11.48
C ALA A 316 -11.58 9.40 -10.08
N LEU A 317 -11.39 10.56 -9.45
CA LEU A 317 -10.89 10.67 -8.08
C LEU A 317 -11.79 9.95 -7.08
N LEU A 318 -13.08 10.25 -7.11
CA LEU A 318 -14.07 9.69 -6.19
C LEU A 318 -14.24 8.19 -6.40
N SER A 319 -14.24 7.69 -7.64
CA SER A 319 -14.31 6.25 -7.88
C SER A 319 -13.10 5.52 -7.30
N LEU A 320 -11.88 6.05 -7.46
CA LEU A 320 -10.68 5.49 -6.82
C LEU A 320 -10.74 5.56 -5.29
N LEU A 321 -11.20 6.68 -4.73
CA LEU A 321 -11.37 6.85 -3.29
C LEU A 321 -12.39 5.86 -2.73
N VAL A 322 -13.53 5.69 -3.40
CA VAL A 322 -14.58 4.75 -3.00
C VAL A 322 -14.06 3.31 -3.05
N ILE A 323 -13.22 2.94 -4.02
CA ILE A 323 -12.56 1.62 -4.05
C ILE A 323 -11.75 1.43 -2.76
N MET A 324 -10.86 2.37 -2.45
CA MET A 324 -9.94 2.24 -1.31
C MET A 324 -10.67 2.29 0.04
N VAL A 325 -11.62 3.21 0.20
CA VAL A 325 -12.46 3.31 1.41
C VAL A 325 -13.33 2.07 1.56
N THR A 326 -13.90 1.53 0.48
CA THR A 326 -14.68 0.29 0.54
C THR A 326 -13.80 -0.88 0.97
N ALA A 327 -12.57 -0.99 0.47
CA ALA A 327 -11.63 -2.03 0.88
C ALA A 327 -11.34 -1.99 2.39
N VAL A 328 -10.99 -0.80 2.90
CA VAL A 328 -10.75 -0.56 4.33
C VAL A 328 -12.01 -0.84 5.16
N TRP A 329 -13.17 -0.40 4.68
CA TRP A 329 -14.46 -0.58 5.36
C TRP A 329 -14.86 -2.06 5.47
N GLN A 330 -14.67 -2.85 4.40
CA GLN A 330 -14.94 -4.29 4.44
C GLN A 330 -14.04 -4.99 5.46
N ALA A 331 -12.77 -4.61 5.53
CA ALA A 331 -11.86 -5.12 6.54
C ALA A 331 -12.25 -4.70 7.97
N TRP A 332 -12.60 -3.42 8.15
CA TRP A 332 -13.03 -2.87 9.44
C TRP A 332 -14.29 -3.58 9.98
N LYS A 333 -15.27 -3.86 9.12
CA LYS A 333 -16.52 -4.53 9.53
C LYS A 333 -16.29 -5.88 10.19
N ARG A 334 -15.32 -6.66 9.69
CA ARG A 334 -15.03 -8.01 10.20
C ARG A 334 -14.31 -7.93 11.56
N PRO A 335 -14.92 -8.41 12.67
CA PRO A 335 -14.40 -8.19 14.05
C PRO A 335 -13.22 -9.09 14.46
N ASP A 336 -12.77 -10.00 13.60
CA ASP A 336 -11.79 -11.02 13.94
C ASP A 336 -10.37 -10.64 13.48
N ILE A 337 -9.44 -11.59 13.64
CA ILE A 337 -8.04 -11.41 13.25
C ILE A 337 -7.87 -11.27 11.72
N ALA A 338 -8.73 -11.91 10.93
CA ALA A 338 -8.68 -11.81 9.47
C ALA A 338 -9.09 -10.41 9.01
N GLY A 339 -10.12 -9.82 9.65
CA GLY A 339 -10.48 -8.40 9.46
C GLY A 339 -9.31 -7.47 9.78
N ARG A 340 -8.59 -7.71 10.89
CA ARG A 340 -7.42 -6.91 11.28
C ARG A 340 -6.25 -7.00 10.31
N TYR A 341 -5.93 -8.19 9.81
CA TYR A 341 -4.90 -8.35 8.77
C TYR A 341 -5.27 -7.57 7.51
N ALA A 342 -6.50 -7.72 7.02
CA ALA A 342 -6.95 -6.97 5.84
C ALA A 342 -6.99 -5.47 6.09
N LEU A 343 -7.37 -5.03 7.30
CA LEU A 343 -7.43 -3.62 7.67
C LEU A 343 -6.04 -3.01 7.59
N ALA A 344 -5.05 -3.67 8.18
CA ALA A 344 -3.67 -3.22 8.13
C ALA A 344 -3.16 -3.09 6.69
N ALA A 345 -3.30 -4.14 5.88
CA ALA A 345 -2.80 -4.13 4.51
C ALA A 345 -3.51 -3.10 3.60
N THR A 346 -4.83 -2.99 3.69
CA THR A 346 -5.62 -2.03 2.88
C THR A 346 -5.41 -0.58 3.33
N LEU A 347 -5.22 -0.34 4.62
CA LEU A 347 -4.91 1.00 5.14
C LEU A 347 -3.49 1.44 4.76
N ILE A 348 -2.50 0.54 4.77
CA ILE A 348 -1.16 0.82 4.23
C ILE A 348 -1.26 1.22 2.75
N ALA A 349 -2.04 0.48 1.94
CA ALA A 349 -2.24 0.82 0.54
C ALA A 349 -2.93 2.19 0.36
N LEU A 350 -3.96 2.51 1.16
CA LEU A 350 -4.64 3.81 1.13
C LEU A 350 -3.69 4.96 1.50
N ILE A 351 -2.90 4.81 2.56
CA ILE A 351 -1.91 5.82 2.97
C ILE A 351 -0.88 6.00 1.86
N ALA A 352 -0.34 4.90 1.34
CA ALA A 352 0.64 4.92 0.26
C ALA A 352 0.10 5.64 -0.98
N SER A 353 -1.18 5.46 -1.33
CA SER A 353 -1.83 6.18 -2.44
C SER A 353 -2.15 7.65 -2.16
N SER A 354 -2.24 8.03 -0.88
CA SER A 354 -2.54 9.40 -0.46
C SER A 354 -1.28 10.27 -0.42
N VAL A 355 -0.12 9.68 -0.11
CA VAL A 355 1.14 10.43 0.02
C VAL A 355 2.21 10.00 -0.98
N ASN A 356 1.86 9.09 -1.87
CA ASN A 356 2.68 8.65 -2.99
C ASN A 356 1.75 8.20 -4.14
N SER A 357 2.30 7.97 -5.33
CA SER A 357 1.52 7.38 -6.44
C SER A 357 1.67 5.85 -6.44
N ALA A 358 1.34 5.25 -5.31
CA ALA A 358 1.57 3.84 -5.05
C ALA A 358 0.81 2.91 -6.00
N MET A 359 -0.33 3.32 -6.55
CA MET A 359 -1.14 2.53 -7.49
C MET A 359 -0.78 2.81 -8.93
N ARG A 360 -0.39 4.04 -9.30
CA ARG A 360 0.10 4.35 -10.64
C ARG A 360 1.44 3.69 -10.90
N ASP A 361 2.42 3.93 -10.02
CA ASP A 361 3.78 3.42 -10.18
C ASP A 361 3.73 1.90 -10.30
N ALA A 362 4.41 1.37 -11.31
CA ALA A 362 4.37 -0.05 -11.53
C ALA A 362 5.16 -0.90 -10.55
N GLN A 363 6.27 -0.36 -10.06
CA GLN A 363 7.12 -1.00 -9.07
C GLN A 363 6.38 -1.18 -7.75
N ILE A 364 5.59 -0.19 -7.34
CA ILE A 364 4.81 -0.21 -6.10
C ILE A 364 3.45 -0.88 -6.32
N GLY A 365 2.73 -0.46 -7.36
CA GLY A 365 1.31 -0.78 -7.55
C GLY A 365 1.02 -2.22 -7.94
N LEU A 366 1.92 -2.92 -8.64
CA LEU A 366 1.72 -4.36 -8.87
C LEU A 366 1.92 -5.17 -7.59
N ALA A 367 2.85 -4.75 -6.74
CA ALA A 367 3.23 -5.53 -5.57
C ALA A 367 2.29 -5.23 -4.39
N LEU A 368 2.23 -3.98 -3.96
CA LEU A 368 1.48 -3.57 -2.77
C LEU A 368 -0.02 -3.78 -2.97
N LEU A 369 -0.58 -3.34 -4.09
CA LEU A 369 -2.02 -3.48 -4.36
C LEU A 369 -2.42 -4.94 -4.43
N TRP A 370 -1.62 -5.77 -5.12
CA TRP A 370 -1.85 -7.22 -5.18
C TRP A 370 -1.90 -7.84 -3.79
N ILE A 371 -0.89 -7.61 -2.96
CA ILE A 371 -0.84 -8.16 -1.60
C ILE A 371 -1.99 -7.65 -0.74
N ALA A 372 -2.28 -6.34 -0.76
CA ALA A 372 -3.41 -5.78 -0.01
C ALA A 372 -4.76 -6.40 -0.42
N MET A 373 -4.97 -6.63 -1.72
CA MET A 373 -6.19 -7.26 -2.21
C MET A 373 -6.25 -8.77 -1.92
N VAL A 374 -5.12 -9.48 -1.88
CA VAL A 374 -5.07 -10.88 -1.40
C VAL A 374 -5.46 -10.98 0.08
N TYR A 375 -4.96 -10.07 0.91
CA TYR A 375 -5.35 -9.96 2.32
C TYR A 375 -6.86 -9.73 2.46
N LEU A 376 -7.40 -8.75 1.71
CA LEU A 376 -8.83 -8.48 1.72
C LEU A 376 -9.65 -9.67 1.21
N ARG A 377 -9.19 -10.34 0.16
CA ARG A 377 -9.85 -11.51 -0.42
C ARG A 377 -10.02 -12.62 0.61
N LEU A 378 -8.99 -12.91 1.42
CA LEU A 378 -9.08 -13.89 2.50
C LEU A 378 -10.00 -13.43 3.63
N ALA A 379 -9.99 -12.14 3.98
CA ALA A 379 -10.92 -11.58 4.95
C ALA A 379 -12.39 -11.57 4.49
N GLN A 380 -12.66 -11.76 3.19
CA GLN A 380 -14.03 -11.88 2.65
C GLN A 380 -14.58 -13.32 2.70
N GLU A 381 -13.78 -14.32 3.10
CA GLU A 381 -14.28 -15.69 3.35
C GLU A 381 -15.17 -15.70 4.59
N ARG A 382 -16.49 -15.47 4.41
CA ARG A 382 -17.46 -15.30 5.51
C ARG A 382 -17.76 -16.59 6.27
N LEU A 383 -17.67 -17.73 5.59
CA LEU A 383 -18.00 -19.04 6.17
C LEU A 383 -16.82 -19.67 6.92
N ASP A 384 -15.62 -19.12 6.78
CA ASP A 384 -14.43 -19.59 7.48
C ASP A 384 -14.03 -18.59 8.58
N PRO A 385 -14.15 -18.97 9.87
CA PRO A 385 -13.72 -18.10 10.97
C PRO A 385 -12.19 -17.99 11.06
N ALA A 386 -11.45 -18.86 10.38
CA ALA A 386 -9.98 -18.86 10.36
C ALA A 386 -9.44 -19.07 8.92
N PRO A 387 -9.69 -18.13 7.99
CA PRO A 387 -9.29 -18.27 6.59
C PRO A 387 -7.76 -18.29 6.38
N TRP A 388 -7.02 -18.00 7.45
CA TRP A 388 -5.56 -17.97 7.51
C TRP A 388 -4.97 -19.24 8.13
N ARG A 389 -5.79 -20.20 8.61
CA ARG A 389 -5.31 -21.39 9.35
C ARG A 389 -4.35 -22.24 8.53
N ASP A 390 -4.56 -22.36 7.23
CA ASP A 390 -3.71 -23.18 6.36
C ASP A 390 -2.53 -22.37 5.76
N VAL A 391 -2.26 -21.14 6.21
CA VAL A 391 -1.09 -20.39 5.71
C VAL A 391 0.21 -21.08 6.12
N LEU A 392 0.31 -21.50 7.39
CA LEU A 392 1.41 -22.34 7.86
C LEU A 392 1.10 -23.83 7.60
N PRO A 393 2.08 -24.65 7.19
CA PRO A 393 1.90 -26.10 7.04
C PRO A 393 1.39 -26.74 8.34
N ARG A 394 0.40 -27.65 8.26
CA ARG A 394 -0.23 -28.30 9.42
C ARG A 394 0.75 -29.05 10.34
N ARG A 395 1.88 -29.55 9.80
CA ARG A 395 2.94 -30.18 10.61
C ARG A 395 3.62 -29.21 11.59
N ILE A 396 3.67 -27.91 11.26
CA ILE A 396 4.17 -26.85 12.15
C ILE A 396 3.05 -26.40 13.11
N ALA A 397 1.81 -26.34 12.65
CA ALA A 397 0.65 -25.93 13.46
C ALA A 397 0.29 -26.91 14.59
N ALA A 398 0.60 -28.21 14.44
CA ALA A 398 0.35 -29.22 15.47
C ALA A 398 1.14 -28.99 16.78
N HIS A 399 2.15 -28.12 16.77
CA HIS A 399 2.89 -27.69 17.97
C HIS A 399 2.36 -26.37 18.57
N VAL A 400 1.32 -25.78 17.98
CA VAL A 400 0.62 -24.62 18.54
C VAL A 400 -0.68 -25.14 19.18
N PRO A 401 -0.80 -25.20 20.52
CA PRO A 401 -1.99 -25.75 21.16
C PRO A 401 -3.23 -24.93 20.77
N ASN A 402 -4.28 -25.63 20.33
CA ASN A 402 -5.59 -25.07 20.02
C ASN A 402 -6.07 -24.20 21.19
N PRO A 403 -6.53 -22.97 20.94
CA PRO A 403 -7.28 -22.22 21.94
C PRO A 403 -8.70 -22.79 22.00
N THR A 404 -9.02 -23.49 23.08
CA THR A 404 -10.38 -23.56 23.63
C THR A 404 -10.70 -22.27 24.34
#